data_AF-A0A662HZD9-F1
#
_entry.id   AF-A0A662HZD9-F1
#
_cell.length_a   1.000
_cell.length_b   1.000
_cell.length_c   1.000
_cell.angle_alpha   90.00
_cell.angle_beta   90.00
_cell.angle_gamma   90.00
#
_symmetry.space_group_name_H-M   'P 1'
#
loop_
_entity.id
_entity.type
_entity.pdbx_description
1 polymer ?
#
loop_
_entity_poly.entity_id
_entity_poly.type
_entity_poly.pdbx_seq_one_letter_code
_entity_poly.pdbx_strand_id
1 'polypeptide(L)' 'MTEASQNFIKIKEKFLQMLENDPELKHVILFHLKVKLNINNIDEIFKDYNTFKEALSTVLGKEFFEILVRSLAKNCCKK' A
#
# COMPACT_ATOMS: atom_id res chain seq x y z
N MET A 1 21.31 4.16 5.72
CA MET A 1 19.91 3.96 5.29
C MET A 1 19.80 2.54 4.77
N THR A 2 19.05 1.69 5.44
CA THR A 2 18.90 0.26 5.09
C THR A 2 18.10 0.11 3.80
N GLU A 3 18.47 -0.83 2.93
CA GLU A 3 17.82 -1.12 1.63
C GLU A 3 16.29 -1.31 1.73
N ALA A 4 15.80 -1.78 2.88
CA ALA A 4 14.37 -1.90 3.18
C ALA A 4 13.63 -0.55 3.16
N SER A 5 14.26 0.54 3.61
CA SER A 5 13.65 1.88 3.63
C SER A 5 13.55 2.48 2.22
N GLN A 6 14.50 2.22 1.33
CA GLN A 6 14.42 2.68 -0.06
C GLN A 6 13.35 1.93 -0.86
N ASN A 7 13.19 0.62 -0.61
CA ASN A 7 12.11 -0.15 -1.23
C ASN A 7 10.72 0.33 -0.77
N PHE A 8 10.57 0.69 0.50
CA PHE A 8 9.29 1.17 1.02
C PHE A 8 8.84 2.49 0.37
N ILE A 9 9.75 3.47 0.20
CA ILE A 9 9.42 4.75 -0.43
C ILE A 9 8.91 4.53 -1.87
N LYS A 10 9.57 3.68 -2.65
CA LYS A 10 9.14 3.34 -4.02
C LYS A 10 7.80 2.62 -4.06
N ILE A 11 7.55 1.69 -3.13
CA ILE A 11 6.27 0.99 -3.02
C ILE A 11 5.16 1.99 -2.69
N LYS A 12 5.40 2.90 -1.73
CA LYS A 12 4.47 3.98 -1.37
C LYS A 12 4.12 4.84 -2.58
N GLU A 13 5.11 5.35 -3.30
CA GLU A 13 4.88 6.22 -4.47
C GLU A 13 4.06 5.51 -5.55
N LYS A 14 4.40 4.26 -5.89
CA LYS A 14 3.66 3.51 -6.91
C LYS A 14 2.25 3.15 -6.46
N PHE A 15 2.08 2.84 -5.18
CA PHE A 15 0.77 2.56 -4.63
C PHE A 15 -0.10 3.82 -4.64
N LEU A 16 0.45 4.98 -4.29
CA LEU A 16 -0.24 6.26 -4.43
C LEU A 16 -0.60 6.54 -5.90
N GLN A 17 0.33 6.37 -6.84
CA GLN A 17 0.05 6.51 -8.26
C GLN A 17 -1.06 5.55 -8.73
N MET A 18 -1.08 4.31 -8.25
CA MET A 18 -2.15 3.36 -8.56
C MET A 18 -3.51 3.88 -8.09
N LEU A 19 -3.57 4.49 -6.91
CA LEU A 19 -4.80 5.07 -6.36
C LEU A 19 -5.19 6.41 -7.00
N GLU A 20 -4.23 7.16 -7.53
CA GLU A 20 -4.49 8.36 -8.32
C GLU A 20 -5.03 8.00 -9.71
N ASN A 21 -4.51 6.93 -10.32
CA ASN A 21 -4.99 6.41 -11.59
C ASN A 21 -6.35 5.70 -11.46
N ASP A 22 -6.68 5.16 -10.28
CA ASP A 22 -7.92 4.45 -10.02
C ASP A 22 -8.63 5.00 -8.74
N PRO A 23 -9.44 6.07 -8.89
CA PRO A 23 -10.11 6.70 -7.75
C PRO A 23 -11.18 5.81 -7.10
N GLU A 24 -11.75 4.86 -7.84
CA GLU A 24 -12.69 3.87 -7.28
C GLU A 24 -11.97 2.93 -6.31
N LEU A 25 -10.83 2.39 -6.70
CA LEU A 25 -9.98 1.59 -5.83
C LEU A 25 -9.55 2.39 -4.59
N LYS A 26 -9.19 3.66 -4.75
CA LYS A 26 -8.87 4.54 -3.61
C LYS A 26 -10.03 4.62 -2.63
N HIS A 27 -11.25 4.79 -3.13
CA HIS A 27 -12.43 4.89 -2.28
C HIS A 27 -12.73 3.57 -1.57
N VAL A 28 -12.60 2.43 -2.27
CA VAL A 28 -12.79 1.09 -1.69
C VAL A 28 -11.77 0.81 -0.59
N ILE A 29 -10.48 1.10 -0.84
CA ILE A 29 -9.43 0.91 0.16
C ILE A 29 -9.69 1.81 1.37
N LEU A 30 -9.98 3.10 1.16
CA LEU A 30 -10.28 4.04 2.25
C LEU A 30 -11.50 3.59 3.08
N PHE A 31 -12.56 3.12 2.40
CA PHE A 31 -13.75 2.59 3.07
C PHE A 31 -13.40 1.40 3.97
N HIS A 32 -12.64 0.43 3.46
CA HIS A 32 -12.24 -0.73 4.25
C HIS A 32 -11.25 -0.37 5.36
N LEU A 33 -10.33 0.58 5.16
CA LEU A 33 -9.46 1.10 6.21
C LEU A 33 -10.26 1.73 7.34
N LYS A 34 -11.30 2.51 7.00
CA LYS A 34 -12.18 3.13 7.98
C LYS A 34 -13.01 2.10 8.74
N VAL A 35 -13.61 1.14 8.05
CA VAL A 35 -14.49 0.13 8.66
C VAL A 35 -13.72 -0.90 9.48
N LYS A 36 -12.58 -1.39 8.97
CA LYS A 36 -11.82 -2.47 9.62
C LYS A 36 -10.80 -1.99 10.65
N LEU A 37 -10.23 -0.80 10.45
CA LEU A 37 -9.09 -0.32 11.25
C LEU A 37 -9.34 1.06 11.88
N ASN A 38 -10.51 1.65 11.67
CA ASN A 38 -10.85 3.01 12.13
C ASN A 38 -9.88 4.08 11.63
N ILE A 39 -9.26 3.84 10.47
CA ILE A 39 -8.31 4.76 9.84
C ILE A 39 -9.08 5.65 8.86
N ASN A 40 -9.12 6.96 9.13
CA ASN A 40 -9.85 7.92 8.31
C ASN A 40 -9.02 8.50 7.15
N ASN A 41 -7.70 8.34 7.17
CA ASN A 41 -6.80 8.89 6.16
C ASN A 41 -5.76 7.85 5.75
N ILE A 42 -5.52 7.73 4.45
CA ILE A 42 -4.55 6.78 3.90
C ILE A 42 -3.10 7.14 4.29
N ASP A 43 -2.81 8.40 4.62
CA ASP A 43 -1.47 8.77 5.10
C ASP A 43 -1.07 8.09 6.41
N GLU A 44 -2.05 7.71 7.25
CA GLU A 44 -1.80 6.99 8.50
C GLU A 44 -1.16 5.62 8.25
N ILE A 45 -1.53 4.95 7.15
CA ILE A 45 -0.95 3.63 6.83
C ILE A 45 0.46 3.73 6.26
N PHE A 46 0.95 4.92 5.91
CA PHE A 46 2.29 5.12 5.36
C PHE A 46 3.33 5.60 6.38
N LYS A 47 2.99 5.67 7.67
CA LYS A 47 3.95 6.03 8.74
C LYS A 47 5.16 5.10 8.75
N ASP A 48 4.90 3.80 8.63
CA ASP A 48 5.91 2.75 8.67
C ASP A 48 5.47 1.56 7.81
N TYR A 49 6.45 0.77 7.33
CA TYR A 49 6.18 -0.40 6.51
C TYR A 49 5.33 -1.46 7.23
N ASN A 50 5.49 -1.61 8.55
CA ASN A 50 4.69 -2.56 9.32
C ASN A 50 3.21 -2.15 9.34
N THR A 51 2.92 -0.88 9.64
CA THR A 51 1.56 -0.34 9.61
C THR A 51 0.94 -0.45 8.21
N PHE A 52 1.70 -0.12 7.16
CA PHE A 52 1.28 -0.31 5.77
C PHE A 52 0.91 -1.76 5.47
N LYS A 53 1.80 -2.69 5.87
CA LYS A 53 1.63 -4.13 5.68
C LYS A 53 0.40 -4.66 6.42
N GLU A 54 0.26 -4.34 7.69
CA GLU A 54 -0.88 -4.82 8.51
C GLU A 54 -2.19 -4.25 8.00
N ALA A 55 -2.22 -2.97 7.64
CA ALA A 55 -3.43 -2.32 7.19
C ALA A 55 -3.92 -2.91 5.87
N LEU A 56 -3.04 -2.97 4.86
CA LEU A 56 -3.41 -3.54 3.57
C LEU A 56 -3.63 -5.05 3.62
N SER A 57 -2.89 -5.80 4.43
CA SER A 57 -3.16 -7.23 4.63
C SER A 57 -4.53 -7.46 5.26
N THR A 58 -4.99 -6.56 6.13
CA THR A 58 -6.34 -6.63 6.72
C THR A 58 -7.44 -6.25 5.71
N VAL A 59 -7.17 -5.26 4.84
CA VAL A 59 -8.13 -4.81 3.83
C VAL A 59 -8.25 -5.82 2.69
N LEU A 60 -7.13 -6.15 2.04
CA LEU A 60 -7.05 -6.95 0.82
C LEU A 60 -6.90 -8.46 1.10
N GLY A 61 -6.46 -8.83 2.29
CA GLY A 61 -5.98 -10.17 2.59
C GLY A 61 -4.46 -10.28 2.43
N LYS A 62 -3.84 -11.11 3.26
CA LYS A 62 -2.38 -11.28 3.31
C LYS A 62 -1.79 -11.73 1.97
N GLU A 63 -2.42 -12.69 1.31
CA GLU A 63 -1.95 -13.23 0.02
C GLU A 63 -1.98 -12.16 -1.08
N PHE A 64 -3.09 -11.43 -1.19
CA PHE A 64 -3.22 -10.34 -2.15
C PHE A 64 -2.24 -9.20 -1.88
N PHE A 65 -2.01 -8.86 -0.61
CA PHE A 65 -0.99 -7.88 -0.24
C PHE A 65 0.41 -8.31 -0.68
N GLU A 66 0.80 -9.57 -0.46
CA GLU A 66 2.11 -10.07 -0.88
C GLU A 66 2.26 -10.03 -2.40
N ILE A 67 1.22 -10.38 -3.15
CA ILE A 67 1.20 -10.26 -4.62
C ILE A 67 1.35 -8.79 -5.05
N LEU A 68 0.58 -7.89 -4.44
CA LEU A 68 0.61 -6.46 -4.73
C LEU A 68 1.99 -5.86 -4.46
N VAL A 69 2.57 -6.10 -3.29
CA VAL A 69 3.92 -5.62 -2.96
C VAL A 69 4.96 -6.19 -3.91
N ARG A 70 4.90 -7.49 -4.24
CA ARG A 70 5.80 -8.09 -5.23
C ARG A 70 5.65 -7.45 -6.61
N SER A 71 4.43 -7.12 -7.02
CA SER A 71 4.14 -6.45 -8.29
C SER A 71 4.70 -5.03 -8.33
N LEU A 72 4.44 -4.25 -7.27
CA LEU A 72 4.93 -2.88 -7.11
C LEU A 72 6.47 -2.84 -7.05
N ALA A 73 7.08 -3.82 -6.35
CA ALA A 73 8.52 -3.98 -6.28
C ALA A 73 9.15 -4.44 -7.62
N LYS A 74 8.53 -5.39 -8.35
CA LYS A 74 9.04 -5.92 -9.63
C LYS A 74 9.09 -4.89 -10.74
N ASN A 75 8.16 -3.93 -10.78
CA ASN A 75 8.21 -2.82 -11.74
C ASN A 75 9.38 -1.85 -11.49
N CYS A 76 10.34 -2.16 -10.61
CA CYS A 76 11.61 -1.44 -10.50
C CYS A 76 12.67 -1.93 -11.51
N CYS A 77 12.40 -2.98 -12.30
CA CYS A 77 13.38 -3.61 -13.20
C CYS A 77 12.93 -3.79 -14.66
N LYS A 78 11.93 -3.04 -15.16
CA LYS A 78 11.66 -3.01 -16.62
C LYS A 78 12.11 -1.66 -17.19
N LYS A 79 13.35 -1.67 -17.67
CA LYS A 79 13.93 -0.73 -18.62
C LYS A 79 13.73 -1.29 -20.02
#